data_AF-A0A9Q1BEX6-F1
#
_entry.id   AF-A0A9Q1BEX6-F1
#
_cell.length_a   1.000
_cell.length_b   1.000
_cell.length_c   1.000
_cell.angle_alpha   90.00
_cell.angle_beta   90.00
_cell.angle_gamma   90.00
#
_symmetry.space_group_name_H-M   'P 1'
#
loop_
_entity.id
_entity.type
_entity.pdbx_description
1 polymer ?
#
loop_
_entity_poly.entity_id
_entity_poly.type
_entity_poly.pdbx_seq_one_letter_code
_entity_poly.pdbx_strand_id
1 'polypeptide(L)'
;MEQLKPPTTPDFEASDLPQMWKRWKEEFMLYMGLSMNNQSTEIKKKMLLYLLGPKGREIYETFEIVPETIVVPATSTTEETTTSEITVSCILDAFDKHCDPEKMKLSNDINFSREIKK
;
A
#
# COMPACT_ATOMS: atom_id res chain seq x y z
N MET A 1 26.81 16.50 5.54
CA MET A 1 25.94 15.82 4.57
C MET A 1 24.52 16.26 4.85
N GLU A 2 23.82 16.81 3.87
CA GLU A 2 22.40 17.13 4.04
C GLU A 2 21.63 15.81 4.17
N GLN A 3 20.92 15.64 5.28
CA GLN A 3 20.05 14.49 5.49
C GLN A 3 18.84 14.63 4.57
N LEU A 4 18.54 13.59 3.79
CA LEU A 4 17.34 13.56 2.95
C LEU A 4 16.12 13.76 3.85
N LYS A 5 15.33 14.80 3.57
CA LYS A 5 14.12 15.08 4.34
C LYS A 5 13.03 14.08 3.98
N PRO A 6 12.33 13.49 4.97
CA PRO A 6 11.17 12.65 4.69
C PRO A 6 10.02 13.49 4.11
N PRO A 7 9.08 12.84 3.39
CA PRO A 7 7.84 13.47 2.97
C PRO A 7 7.07 14.07 4.15
N THR A 8 6.34 15.15 3.91
CA THR A 8 5.43 15.72 4.92
C THR A 8 4.23 14.80 5.11
N THR A 9 3.59 14.84 6.28
CA THR A 9 2.36 14.07 6.53
C THR A 9 1.27 14.45 5.53
N PRO A 10 0.58 13.48 4.90
CA PRO A 10 -0.48 13.76 3.95
C PRO A 10 -1.72 14.33 4.67
N ASP A 11 -2.43 15.23 3.99
CA ASP A 11 -3.70 15.80 4.46
C ASP A 11 -4.87 14.99 3.92
N PHE A 12 -5.35 14.02 4.71
CA PHE A 12 -6.47 13.15 4.33
C PHE A 12 -7.83 13.87 4.26
N GLU A 13 -7.92 15.12 4.71
CA GLU A 13 -9.14 15.93 4.63
C GLU A 13 -9.08 16.96 3.48
N ALA A 14 -8.05 16.86 2.62
CA ALA A 14 -7.91 17.72 1.45
C ALA A 14 -9.10 17.59 0.49
N SER A 15 -9.56 18.71 -0.06
CA SER A 15 -10.66 18.76 -1.03
C SER A 15 -10.36 18.01 -2.33
N ASP A 16 -9.08 17.85 -2.68
CA ASP A 16 -8.59 17.08 -3.82
C ASP A 16 -7.74 15.88 -3.33
N LEU A 17 -8.38 15.05 -2.51
CA LEU A 17 -7.76 13.86 -1.88
C LEU A 17 -7.05 12.93 -2.89
N PRO A 18 -7.61 12.59 -4.08
CA PRO A 18 -6.93 11.72 -5.03
C PRO A 18 -5.61 12.30 -5.55
N GLN A 19 -5.60 13.58 -5.91
CA GLN A 19 -4.42 14.24 -6.48
C GLN A 19 -3.36 14.50 -5.41
N MET A 20 -3.78 14.84 -4.18
CA MET A 20 -2.90 14.96 -3.02
C MET A 20 -2.22 13.62 -2.73
N TRP A 21 -3.01 12.54 -2.61
CA TRP A 21 -2.50 11.20 -2.33
C TRP A 21 -1.51 10.73 -3.40
N LYS A 22 -1.82 10.96 -4.68
CA LYS A 22 -0.92 10.63 -5.78
C LYS A 22 0.45 11.32 -5.64
N ARG A 23 0.47 12.64 -5.39
CA ARG A 23 1.71 13.40 -5.21
C ARG A 23 2.50 12.92 -4.00
N TRP A 24 1.81 12.69 -2.89
CA TRP A 24 2.44 12.19 -1.67
C TRP A 24 3.05 10.80 -1.86
N LYS A 25 2.33 9.88 -2.53
CA LYS A 25 2.81 8.53 -2.84
C LYS A 25 4.05 8.56 -3.74
N GLU A 26 4.08 9.43 -4.75
CA GLU A 26 5.26 9.63 -5.61
C GLU A 26 6.49 10.06 -4.79
N GLU A 27 6.32 11.06 -3.91
CA GLU A 27 7.39 11.53 -3.03
C GLU A 27 7.86 10.46 -2.04
N PHE A 28 6.93 9.71 -1.44
CA PHE A 28 7.23 8.60 -0.54
C PHE A 28 8.04 7.49 -1.24
N MET A 29 7.66 7.11 -2.46
CA MET A 29 8.39 6.09 -3.22
C MET A 29 9.83 6.51 -3.53
N LEU A 30 10.05 7.79 -3.85
CA LEU A 30 11.39 8.35 -4.04
C LEU A 30 12.19 8.30 -2.73
N TYR A 31 11.61 8.74 -1.63
CA TYR A 31 12.25 8.68 -0.31
C TYR A 31 12.65 7.25 0.07
N MET A 32 11.75 6.28 -0.15
CA MET A 32 12.00 4.87 0.13
C MET A 32 13.15 4.29 -0.68
N GLY A 33 13.21 4.60 -1.98
CA GLY A 33 14.30 4.15 -2.86
C GLY A 33 15.66 4.70 -2.44
N LEU A 34 15.70 5.95 -1.95
CA LEU A 34 16.94 6.63 -1.57
C LEU A 34 17.41 6.32 -0.14
N SER A 35 16.48 6.15 0.81
CA SER A 35 16.81 6.06 2.24
C SER A 35 16.61 4.69 2.87
N MET A 36 15.77 3.83 2.26
CA MET A 36 15.31 2.59 2.89
C MET A 36 15.64 1.33 2.09
N ASN A 37 16.43 1.40 1.01
CA ASN A 37 16.67 0.27 0.10
C ASN A 37 17.09 -1.03 0.85
N ASN A 38 18.04 -0.90 1.79
CA ASN A 38 18.62 -2.02 2.55
C ASN A 38 17.83 -2.40 3.83
N GLN A 39 16.67 -1.78 4.07
CA GLN A 39 15.87 -2.04 5.27
C GLN A 39 14.88 -3.20 5.06
N SER A 40 14.53 -3.88 6.16
CA SER A 40 13.54 -4.96 6.16
C SER A 40 12.14 -4.47 5.81
N THR A 41 11.29 -5.36 5.30
CA THR A 41 9.87 -5.07 5.01
C THR A 41 9.14 -4.53 6.23
N GLU A 42 9.41 -5.07 7.42
CA GLU A 42 8.83 -4.59 8.68
C GLU A 42 9.19 -3.13 9.00
N ILE A 43 10.47 -2.76 8.87
CA ILE A 43 10.93 -1.39 9.11
C ILE A 43 10.32 -0.44 8.08
N LYS A 44 10.25 -0.87 6.82
CA LYS A 44 9.61 -0.12 5.72
C LYS A 44 8.12 0.14 5.99
N LYS A 45 7.39 -0.84 6.53
CA LYS A 45 5.98 -0.68 6.98
C LYS A 45 5.86 0.32 8.12
N LYS A 46 6.68 0.18 9.16
CA LYS A 46 6.70 1.10 10.31
C LYS A 46 6.97 2.54 9.86
N MET A 47 7.91 2.72 8.92
CA MET A 47 8.21 4.02 8.31
C MET A 47 6.99 4.59 7.57
N LEU A 48 6.32 3.79 6.74
CA LEU A 48 5.09 4.21 6.07
C LEU A 48 4.03 4.69 7.09
N LEU A 49 3.69 3.87 8.08
CA LEU A 49 2.69 4.21 9.10
C LEU A 49 3.08 5.40 9.99
N TYR A 50 4.38 5.63 10.16
CA TYR A 50 4.88 6.82 10.84
C TYR A 50 4.63 8.08 10.01
N LEU A 51 5.00 8.07 8.72
CA LEU A 51 4.88 9.22 7.81
C LEU A 51 3.43 9.57 7.46
N LEU A 52 2.54 8.57 7.41
CA LEU A 52 1.09 8.77 7.25
C LEU A 52 0.45 9.52 8.42
N GLY A 53 1.13 9.60 9.57
CA GLY A 53 0.64 10.31 10.75
C GLY A 53 -0.55 9.62 11.44
N PRO A 54 -1.12 10.26 12.49
CA PRO A 54 -2.21 9.69 13.28
C PRO A 54 -3.44 9.36 12.43
N LYS A 55 -3.90 10.29 11.59
CA LYS A 55 -5.09 10.10 10.75
C LYS A 55 -4.93 8.95 9.76
N GLY A 56 -3.75 8.84 9.14
CA GLY A 56 -3.48 7.71 8.26
C GLY A 56 -3.44 6.37 8.99
N ARG A 57 -2.98 6.33 10.26
CA ARG A 57 -3.06 5.10 11.07
C ARG A 57 -4.50 4.73 11.45
N GLU A 58 -5.34 5.72 11.78
CA GLU A 58 -6.78 5.47 11.99
C GLU A 58 -7.43 4.86 10.73
N ILE A 59 -7.14 5.41 9.54
CA ILE A 59 -7.64 4.85 8.28
C ILE A 59 -7.11 3.43 8.07
N TYR A 60 -5.81 3.22 8.30
CA TYR A 60 -5.17 1.90 8.16
C TYR A 60 -5.80 0.84 9.06
N GLU A 61 -6.20 1.19 10.29
CA GLU A 61 -6.90 0.28 11.20
C GLU A 61 -8.26 -0.18 10.67
N THR A 62 -8.86 0.55 9.72
CA THR A 62 -10.10 0.15 9.05
C THR A 62 -9.89 -0.82 7.89
N PHE A 63 -8.63 -1.05 7.47
CA PHE A 63 -8.34 -1.89 6.32
C PHE A 63 -8.27 -3.38 6.69
N GLU A 64 -9.08 -4.19 6.02
CA GLU A 64 -8.94 -5.65 6.03
C GLU A 64 -7.88 -6.08 5.01
N ILE A 65 -6.59 -5.95 5.38
CA ILE A 65 -5.49 -6.40 4.53
C ILE A 65 -5.23 -7.88 4.80
N VAL A 66 -5.83 -8.75 3.98
CA VAL A 66 -5.63 -10.19 4.08
C VAL A 66 -4.31 -10.55 3.38
N PRO A 67 -3.34 -11.18 4.07
CA PRO A 67 -2.18 -11.76 3.42
C PRO A 67 -2.66 -12.90 2.51
N GLU A 68 -2.37 -12.80 1.22
CA GLU A 68 -2.78 -13.78 0.22
C GLU A 68 -2.13 -15.13 0.55
N THR A 69 -2.86 -16.05 1.20
CA THR A 69 -2.38 -17.40 1.50
C THR A 69 -2.10 -18.12 0.20
N ILE A 70 -0.83 -18.21 -0.19
CA ILE A 70 -0.40 -19.09 -1.27
C ILE A 70 -0.57 -20.51 -0.73
N VAL A 71 -1.66 -21.17 -1.12
CA VAL A 71 -1.83 -22.60 -0.91
C VAL A 71 -0.88 -23.29 -1.88
N VAL A 72 0.37 -23.49 -1.45
CA VAL A 72 1.29 -24.36 -2.18
C VAL A 72 0.73 -25.78 -2.05
N PRO A 73 0.38 -26.47 -3.14
CA PRO A 73 -0.13 -27.83 -3.05
C PRO A 73 0.97 -28.71 -2.45
N ALA A 74 0.64 -29.33 -1.31
CA ALA A 74 1.52 -30.14 -0.52
C ALA A 74 2.15 -31.27 -1.36
N THR A 75 3.45 -31.18 -1.59
CA THR A 75 4.31 -32.37 -1.68
C THR A 75 5.51 -32.18 -0.76
N SER A 76 5.58 -33.07 0.24
CA SER A 76 6.70 -33.30 1.17
C SER A 76 7.05 -32.21 2.20
N THR A 77 6.60 -32.47 3.43
CA THR A 77 7.37 -32.37 4.69
C THR A 77 8.16 -31.08 4.92
N THR A 78 7.53 -30.13 5.60
CA THR A 78 7.94 -29.46 6.86
C THR A 78 6.99 -28.26 7.02
N GLU A 79 6.27 -28.18 8.13
CA GLU A 79 5.30 -27.12 8.40
C GLU A 79 6.01 -25.79 8.68
N GLU A 80 6.42 -25.10 7.62
CA GLU A 80 6.64 -23.66 7.66
C GLU A 80 5.46 -23.01 6.96
N THR A 81 4.46 -22.58 7.75
CA THR A 81 3.41 -21.68 7.27
C THR A 81 4.07 -20.35 6.92
N THR A 82 4.59 -20.22 5.70
CA THR A 82 5.06 -18.94 5.16
C THR A 82 3.84 -18.08 4.87
N THR A 83 3.35 -17.42 5.92
CA THR A 83 2.34 -16.36 5.82
C THR A 83 2.91 -15.29 4.90
N SER A 84 2.29 -15.08 3.74
CA SER A 84 2.67 -14.03 2.79
C SER A 84 2.73 -12.69 3.54
N GLU A 85 3.93 -12.14 3.71
CA GLU A 85 4.10 -10.98 4.57
C GLU A 85 3.42 -9.76 3.93
N ILE A 86 2.52 -9.08 4.66
CA ILE A 86 1.95 -7.79 4.21
C ILE A 86 3.11 -6.87 3.85
N THR A 87 3.13 -6.34 2.63
CA THR A 87 4.19 -5.48 2.11
C THR A 87 3.76 -4.01 2.08
N VAL A 88 4.72 -3.11 1.88
CA VAL A 88 4.44 -1.68 1.65
C VAL A 88 3.48 -1.47 0.47
N SER A 89 3.61 -2.26 -0.61
CA SER A 89 2.74 -2.12 -1.77
C SER A 89 1.29 -2.49 -1.43
N CYS A 90 1.06 -3.57 -0.67
CA CYS A 90 -0.29 -3.95 -0.24
C CYS A 90 -0.98 -2.82 0.54
N ILE A 91 -0.23 -2.14 1.42
CA ILE A 91 -0.76 -1.02 2.20
C ILE A 91 -1.05 0.17 1.30
N LEU A 92 -0.12 0.53 0.40
CA LEU A 92 -0.32 1.64 -0.55
C LEU A 92 -1.50 1.39 -1.50
N ASP A 93 -1.74 0.15 -1.90
CA ASP A 93 -2.88 -0.21 -2.77
C ASP A 93 -4.22 -0.11 -2.03
N ALA A 94 -4.24 -0.42 -0.73
CA ALA A 94 -5.42 -0.20 0.10
C ALA A 94 -5.73 1.30 0.24
N PHE A 95 -4.69 2.14 0.43
CA PHE A 95 -4.86 3.58 0.44
C PHE A 95 -5.25 4.16 -0.93
N ASP A 96 -4.73 3.63 -2.04
CA ASP A 96 -5.16 4.04 -3.39
C ASP A 96 -6.67 3.89 -3.55
N LYS A 97 -7.23 2.77 -3.09
CA LYS A 97 -8.69 2.52 -3.14
C LYS A 97 -9.47 3.46 -2.21
N HIS A 98 -8.91 3.78 -1.04
CA HIS A 98 -9.54 4.68 -0.08
C HIS A 98 -9.56 6.14 -0.58
N CYS A 99 -8.43 6.61 -1.13
CA CYS A 99 -8.27 8.00 -1.55
C CYS A 99 -8.88 8.28 -2.93
N ASP A 100 -9.05 7.25 -3.76
CA ASP A 100 -9.64 7.35 -5.10
C ASP A 100 -10.61 6.16 -5.35
N PRO A 101 -11.85 6.26 -4.85
CA PRO A 101 -12.85 5.21 -5.04
C PRO A 101 -13.34 5.10 -6.50
N GLU A 102 -13.12 6.12 -7.34
CA GLU A 102 -13.50 6.07 -8.76
C GLU A 102 -12.60 5.12 -9.57
N LYS A 103 -11.31 5.03 -9.22
CA LYS A 103 -10.43 3.97 -9.77
C LYS A 103 -10.96 2.56 -9.51
N MET A 104 -11.60 2.32 -8.36
CA MET A 104 -12.19 1.00 -8.06
C MET A 104 -13.32 0.65 -9.04
N LYS A 105 -14.14 1.64 -9.43
CA LYS A 105 -15.24 1.43 -10.39
C LYS A 105 -14.71 1.14 -11.80
N LEU A 106 -13.71 1.90 -12.26
CA LEU A 106 -13.14 1.75 -13.60
C LEU A 106 -12.47 0.38 -13.80
N SER A 107 -11.78 -0.16 -12.79
CA SER A 107 -11.19 -1.50 -12.84
C SER A 107 -12.25 -2.62 -12.94
N ASN A 108 -13.39 -2.45 -12.28
CA ASN A 108 -14.49 -3.43 -12.35
C ASN A 108 -15.22 -3.36 -13.70
N ASP A 109 -15.44 -2.16 -14.24
CA ASP A 109 -16.12 -1.96 -15.53
C ASP A 109 -15.31 -2.51 -16.72
N ILE A 110 -13.98 -2.38 -16.68
CA ILE A 110 -13.10 -2.95 -17.72
C ILE A 110 -13.09 -4.48 -17.67
N ASN A 111 -13.09 -5.07 -16.47
CA ASN A 111 -13.16 -6.53 -16.32
C ASN A 111 -14.53 -7.07 -16.76
N PHE A 112 -15.63 -6.42 -16.36
CA PHE A 112 -16.98 -6.78 -16.81
C PHE A 112 -17.12 -6.72 -18.34
N SER A 113 -16.58 -5.67 -18.97
CA SER A 113 -16.59 -5.52 -20.43
C SER A 113 -15.74 -6.57 -21.16
N ARG A 114 -14.73 -7.16 -20.50
CA ARG A 114 -13.87 -8.22 -21.03
C ARG A 114 -14.50 -9.60 -20.85
N GLU A 115 -15.24 -9.82 -19.76
CA GLU A 115 -15.99 -11.05 -19.49
C GLU A 115 -17.13 -11.27 -20.51
N ILE A 116 -17.84 -10.20 -20.90
CA ILE A 116 -18.99 -10.27 -21.84
C ILE A 116 -18.54 -10.51 -23.30
N LYS A 117 -17.26 -10.29 -23.62
CA LYS A 117 -16.71 -10.46 -24.97
C LYS A 117 -16.03 -11.81 -25.20
N LYS A 118 -16.11 -12.75 -24.25
CA LYS A 118 -15.69 -14.15 -24.40
C LYS A 118 -16.90 -15.06 -24.55
#